data_AF-A0AA95LJ67-F1
#
_entry.id   AF-A0AA95LJ67-F1
#
_cell.length_a   1.000
_cell.length_b   1.000
_cell.length_c   1.000
_cell.angle_alpha   90.00
_cell.angle_beta   90.00
_cell.angle_gamma   90.00
#
_symmetry.space_group_name_H-M   'P 1'
#
loop_
_entity.id
_entity.type
_entity.pdbx_description
1 polymer ?
#
loop_
_entity_poly.entity_id
_entity_poly.type
_entity_poly.pdbx_seq_one_letter_code
_entity_poly.pdbx_strand_id
1 'polypeptide(L)'
;MDIRLPSGKKGHYTLHKISEIKEALMSGDMEWLWNASVSYIYYDRLDLKSLFHSYVPLQPEVLMKFRKNSYIQLRSYARSLDNPVVRGDAFPILFLAVSLYKEALRCAITIEGYPYPYDKWLVPIAQQTVVGRKILECAGDFWCYLREDESFAPMYQEDNNFVKMEKQFRKILLEEFRLRGIDEPWLIEWWKFMEE
;
A
#
# COMPACT_ATOMS: atom_id res chain seq x y z
N MET A 1 -10.16 8.49 -23.38
CA MET A 1 -9.59 8.88 -24.69
C MET A 1 -8.13 9.23 -24.52
N ASP A 2 -7.26 8.81 -25.43
CA ASP A 2 -5.85 9.22 -25.39
C ASP A 2 -5.69 10.61 -26.01
N ILE A 3 -5.14 11.54 -25.23
CA ILE A 3 -4.76 12.86 -25.71
C ILE A 3 -3.29 12.81 -26.14
N ARG A 4 -3.02 13.25 -27.36
CA ARG A 4 -1.66 13.55 -27.82
C ARG A 4 -1.45 15.06 -27.74
N LEU A 5 -0.55 15.48 -26.86
CA LEU A 5 -0.16 16.87 -26.76
C LEU A 5 0.80 17.22 -27.92
N PRO A 6 0.84 18.48 -28.39
CA PRO A 6 1.75 18.92 -29.45
C PRO A 6 3.23 18.66 -29.15
N SER A 7 3.59 18.54 -27.86
CA SER A 7 4.93 18.18 -27.39
C SER A 7 5.29 16.69 -27.57
N GLY A 8 4.41 15.88 -28.17
CA GLY A 8 4.59 14.43 -28.32
C GLY A 8 4.23 13.63 -27.05
N LYS A 9 3.92 14.30 -25.94
CA LYS A 9 3.46 13.64 -24.71
C LYS A 9 2.06 13.06 -24.90
N LYS A 10 1.84 11.86 -24.38
CA LYS A 10 0.54 11.20 -24.34
C LYS A 10 -0.05 11.31 -22.93
N GLY A 11 -1.35 11.49 -22.85
CA GLY A 11 -2.10 11.45 -21.59
C GLY A 11 -3.44 10.74 -21.78
N HIS A 12 -4.04 10.33 -20.68
CA HIS A 12 -5.39 9.80 -20.68
C HIS A 12 -6.36 10.89 -20.23
N TYR A 13 -7.45 11.02 -20.98
CA TYR A 13 -8.57 11.88 -20.64
C TYR A 13 -9.80 11.04 -20.38
N THR A 14 -10.39 11.28 -19.22
CA THR A 14 -11.59 10.60 -18.78
C THR A 14 -12.62 11.66 -18.38
N LEU A 15 -13.86 11.43 -18.79
CA LEU A 15 -14.99 12.27 -18.41
C LEU A 15 -15.79 11.51 -17.35
N HIS A 16 -16.04 12.15 -16.21
CA HIS A 16 -16.82 11.59 -15.12
C HIS A 16 -17.95 12.56 -14.76
N LYS A 17 -19.08 12.02 -14.31
CA LYS A 17 -20.11 12.85 -13.67
C LYS A 17 -19.67 13.17 -12.25
N ILE A 18 -19.96 14.38 -11.77
CA ILE A 18 -19.67 14.76 -10.37
C ILE A 18 -20.32 13.79 -9.38
N SER A 19 -21.53 13.31 -9.69
CA SER A 19 -22.23 12.36 -8.84
C SER A 19 -21.44 11.06 -8.63
N GLU A 20 -20.79 10.56 -9.68
CA GLU A 20 -19.95 9.35 -9.64
C GLU A 20 -18.68 9.59 -8.80
N ILE A 21 -18.06 10.76 -8.96
CA ILE A 21 -16.89 11.16 -8.16
C ILE A 21 -17.27 11.24 -6.68
N LYS A 22 -18.41 11.89 -6.38
CA LYS A 22 -18.91 12.03 -5.01
C LYS A 22 -19.22 10.66 -4.40
N GLU A 23 -19.87 9.77 -5.14
CA GLU A 23 -20.15 8.40 -4.69
C GLU A 23 -18.87 7.64 -4.38
N ALA A 24 -17.87 7.71 -5.26
CA ALA A 24 -16.58 7.08 -5.03
C ALA A 24 -15.88 7.62 -3.77
N LEU A 25 -15.81 8.94 -3.60
CA LEU A 25 -15.24 9.57 -2.40
C LEU A 25 -15.99 9.17 -1.12
N MET A 26 -17.33 9.14 -1.16
CA MET A 26 -18.17 8.70 -0.03
C MET A 26 -17.96 7.23 0.32
N SER A 27 -17.75 6.37 -0.68
CA SER A 27 -17.47 4.94 -0.46
C SER A 27 -16.08 4.67 0.10
N GLY A 28 -15.21 5.69 0.11
CA GLY A 28 -13.80 5.56 0.43
C GLY A 28 -13.04 4.86 -0.71
N ASP A 29 -13.32 5.18 -1.97
CA ASP A 29 -12.50 4.70 -3.06
C ASP A 29 -11.10 5.32 -2.97
N MET A 30 -10.08 4.47 -2.74
CA MET A 30 -8.73 4.94 -2.47
C MET A 30 -8.09 5.64 -3.68
N GLU A 31 -8.41 5.23 -4.90
CA GLU A 31 -7.89 5.89 -6.10
C GLU A 31 -8.46 7.31 -6.22
N TRP A 32 -9.76 7.49 -5.97
CA TRP A 32 -10.39 8.80 -5.95
C TRP A 32 -9.92 9.67 -4.80
N LEU A 33 -9.72 9.11 -3.60
CA LEU A 33 -9.15 9.82 -2.47
C LEU A 33 -7.72 10.28 -2.75
N TRP A 34 -6.90 9.42 -3.37
CA TRP A 34 -5.56 9.79 -3.84
C TRP A 34 -5.64 10.91 -4.86
N ASN A 35 -6.45 10.75 -5.92
CA ASN A 35 -6.61 11.77 -6.95
C ASN A 35 -7.08 13.10 -6.35
N ALA A 36 -8.03 13.10 -5.43
CA ALA A 36 -8.47 14.30 -4.72
C ALA A 36 -7.33 15.01 -3.96
N SER A 37 -6.39 14.23 -3.40
CA SER A 37 -5.26 14.77 -2.64
C SER A 37 -4.15 15.41 -3.49
N VAL A 38 -3.97 14.97 -4.74
CA VAL A 38 -2.86 15.42 -5.60
C VAL A 38 -3.29 16.17 -6.87
N SER A 39 -4.59 16.26 -7.14
CA SER A 39 -5.10 16.89 -8.35
C SER A 39 -4.87 18.40 -8.37
N TYR A 40 -4.48 18.91 -9.54
CA TYR A 40 -4.50 20.34 -9.83
C TYR A 40 -5.76 20.70 -10.61
N ILE A 41 -6.56 21.62 -10.06
CA ILE A 41 -7.83 22.04 -10.66
C ILE A 41 -7.60 23.30 -11.49
N TYR A 42 -7.59 23.15 -12.82
CA TYR A 42 -7.38 24.25 -13.77
C TYR A 42 -8.63 25.12 -13.97
N TYR A 43 -9.82 24.55 -13.81
CA TYR A 43 -11.08 25.23 -14.03
C TYR A 43 -12.18 24.61 -13.15
N ASP A 44 -12.82 25.42 -12.32
CA ASP A 44 -13.73 24.92 -11.28
C ASP A 44 -15.10 25.64 -11.27
N ARG A 45 -15.95 25.31 -12.24
CA ARG A 45 -17.34 25.77 -12.25
C ARG A 45 -18.28 24.93 -11.38
N LEU A 46 -17.80 23.79 -10.92
CA LEU A 46 -18.61 22.73 -10.32
C LEU A 46 -18.27 22.52 -8.83
N ASP A 47 -17.46 23.41 -8.28
CA ASP A 47 -16.99 23.40 -6.88
C ASP A 47 -16.30 22.08 -6.48
N LEU A 48 -15.54 21.50 -7.42
CA LEU A 48 -14.80 20.26 -7.24
C LEU A 48 -13.74 20.41 -6.16
N LYS A 49 -13.15 21.60 -6.01
CA LYS A 49 -12.17 21.88 -4.96
C LYS A 49 -12.78 21.68 -3.58
N SER A 50 -13.94 22.28 -3.32
CA SER A 50 -14.66 22.14 -2.05
C SER A 50 -15.05 20.69 -1.78
N LEU A 51 -15.53 19.99 -2.83
CA LEU A 51 -15.81 18.57 -2.74
C LEU A 51 -14.57 17.78 -2.28
N PHE A 52 -13.42 17.96 -2.91
CA PHE A 52 -12.19 17.26 -2.52
C PHE A 52 -11.72 17.59 -1.10
N HIS A 53 -11.80 18.86 -0.67
CA HIS A 53 -11.45 19.27 0.69
C HIS A 53 -12.38 18.68 1.76
N SER A 54 -13.58 18.21 1.37
CA SER A 54 -14.49 17.54 2.30
C SER A 54 -14.08 16.10 2.62
N TYR A 55 -13.21 15.49 1.79
CA TYR A 55 -12.76 14.09 1.96
C TYR A 55 -11.25 13.96 2.17
N VAL A 56 -10.48 15.02 1.94
CA VAL A 56 -9.03 15.05 2.16
C VAL A 56 -8.68 16.30 3.00
N PRO A 57 -7.98 16.16 4.14
CA PRO A 57 -7.33 14.95 4.67
C PRO A 57 -8.33 13.86 5.07
N LEU A 58 -7.87 12.61 5.04
CA LEU A 58 -8.72 11.45 5.32
C LEU A 58 -9.25 11.50 6.76
N GLN A 59 -10.53 11.19 6.92
CA GLN A 59 -11.16 11.07 8.24
C GLN A 59 -10.52 9.92 9.04
N PRO A 60 -10.41 10.03 10.38
CA PRO A 60 -9.74 9.02 11.22
C PRO A 60 -10.29 7.60 11.05
N GLU A 61 -11.60 7.44 10.88
CA GLU A 61 -12.28 6.15 10.73
C GLU A 61 -11.92 5.50 9.39
N VAL A 62 -11.84 6.31 8.34
CA VAL A 62 -11.44 5.89 7.00
C VAL A 62 -9.97 5.45 7.01
N LEU A 63 -9.10 6.23 7.64
CA LEU A 63 -7.70 5.85 7.86
C LEU A 63 -7.57 4.53 8.62
N MET A 64 -8.33 4.36 9.70
CA MET A 64 -8.30 3.15 10.51
C MET A 64 -8.71 1.92 9.70
N LYS A 65 -9.78 2.03 8.90
CA LYS A 65 -10.21 0.97 7.99
C LYS A 65 -9.08 0.55 7.04
N PHE A 66 -8.40 1.49 6.40
CA PHE A 66 -7.32 1.15 5.47
C PHE A 66 -6.07 0.59 6.16
N ARG A 67 -5.73 1.12 7.34
CA ARG A 67 -4.64 0.60 8.17
C ARG A 67 -4.91 -0.84 8.58
N LYS A 68 -6.11 -1.13 9.11
CA LYS A 68 -6.57 -2.49 9.47
C LYS A 68 -6.50 -3.41 8.26
N ASN A 69 -7.13 -3.04 7.15
CA ASN A 69 -7.23 -3.88 5.96
C ASN A 69 -5.85 -4.21 5.36
N SER A 70 -5.00 -3.20 5.14
CA SER A 70 -3.66 -3.41 4.58
C SER A 70 -2.78 -4.25 5.51
N TYR A 71 -2.84 -4.00 6.83
CA TYR A 71 -2.06 -4.78 7.79
C TYR A 71 -2.54 -6.24 7.86
N ILE A 72 -3.85 -6.50 7.90
CA ILE A 72 -4.38 -7.88 7.90
C ILE A 72 -3.99 -8.59 6.60
N GLN A 73 -4.10 -7.94 5.45
CA GLN A 73 -3.68 -8.53 4.17
C GLN A 73 -2.18 -8.82 4.12
N LEU A 74 -1.35 -7.92 4.63
CA LEU A 74 0.08 -8.17 4.81
C LEU A 74 0.33 -9.45 5.61
N ARG A 75 -0.37 -9.62 6.73
CA ARG A 75 -0.23 -10.81 7.59
C ARG A 75 -0.78 -12.09 6.92
N SER A 76 -1.83 -11.96 6.12
CA SER A 76 -2.38 -13.06 5.32
C SER A 76 -1.39 -13.54 4.26
N TYR A 77 -0.77 -12.63 3.51
CA TYR A 77 0.27 -12.96 2.54
C TYR A 77 1.51 -13.56 3.22
N ALA A 78 1.92 -13.04 4.37
CA ALA A 78 3.01 -13.60 5.17
C ALA A 78 2.75 -15.07 5.54
N ARG A 79 1.57 -15.37 6.09
CA ARG A 79 1.19 -16.75 6.42
C ARG A 79 1.12 -17.66 5.18
N SER A 80 0.64 -17.12 4.06
CA SER A 80 0.56 -17.86 2.80
C SER A 80 1.95 -18.18 2.21
N LEU A 81 2.99 -17.48 2.65
CA LEU A 81 4.38 -17.65 2.21
C LEU A 81 5.05 -18.89 2.84
N ASP A 82 4.60 -19.33 4.02
CA ASP A 82 5.23 -20.40 4.79
C ASP A 82 5.40 -21.69 3.97
N ASN A 83 4.31 -22.15 3.33
CA ASN A 83 4.32 -23.40 2.55
C ASN A 83 5.18 -23.30 1.27
N PRO A 84 5.07 -22.25 0.44
CA PRO A 84 5.99 -22.01 -0.67
C PRO A 84 7.46 -21.98 -0.28
N VAL A 85 7.81 -21.28 0.81
CA VAL A 85 9.20 -21.17 1.28
C VAL A 85 9.78 -22.53 1.66
N VAL A 86 9.02 -23.34 2.42
CA VAL A 86 9.45 -24.69 2.80
C VAL A 86 9.67 -25.58 1.57
N ARG A 87 8.85 -25.41 0.52
CA ARG A 87 8.96 -26.18 -0.72
C ARG A 87 10.01 -25.65 -1.70
N GLY A 88 10.51 -24.42 -1.51
CA GLY A 88 11.38 -23.76 -2.49
C GLY A 88 10.64 -23.34 -3.77
N ASP A 89 9.33 -23.09 -3.70
CA ASP A 89 8.51 -22.77 -4.87
C ASP A 89 8.74 -21.32 -5.33
N ALA A 90 9.65 -21.13 -6.29
CA ALA A 90 10.11 -19.81 -6.72
C ALA A 90 9.01 -18.79 -7.07
N PHE A 91 8.10 -19.19 -7.97
CA PHE A 91 7.05 -18.29 -8.47
C PHE A 91 6.03 -17.89 -7.39
N PRO A 92 5.45 -18.83 -6.61
CA PRO A 92 4.58 -18.47 -5.50
C PRO A 92 5.27 -17.56 -4.46
N ILE A 93 6.54 -17.84 -4.13
CA ILE A 93 7.29 -17.00 -3.19
C ILE A 93 7.40 -15.56 -3.73
N LEU A 94 7.81 -15.39 -4.99
CA LEU A 94 7.94 -14.07 -5.60
C LEU A 94 6.61 -13.31 -5.59
N PHE A 95 5.51 -13.96 -6.01
CA PHE A 95 4.21 -13.32 -6.11
C PHE A 95 3.67 -12.86 -4.74
N LEU A 96 3.81 -13.73 -3.74
CA LEU A 96 3.37 -13.44 -2.37
C LEU A 96 4.24 -12.37 -1.71
N ALA A 97 5.57 -12.42 -1.90
CA ALA A 97 6.48 -11.42 -1.35
C ALA A 97 6.23 -10.04 -1.95
N VAL A 98 5.96 -9.94 -3.26
CA VAL A 98 5.56 -8.68 -3.90
C VAL A 98 4.24 -8.17 -3.36
N SER A 99 3.25 -9.06 -3.14
CA SER A 99 1.94 -8.69 -2.58
C SER A 99 2.08 -8.18 -1.14
N LEU A 100 2.87 -8.88 -0.32
CA LEU A 100 3.21 -8.48 1.04
C LEU A 100 3.88 -7.11 1.07
N TYR A 101 4.85 -6.88 0.19
CA TYR A 101 5.55 -5.60 0.08
C TYR A 101 4.60 -4.45 -0.30
N LYS A 102 3.69 -4.68 -1.25
CA LYS A 102 2.66 -3.68 -1.61
C LYS A 102 1.80 -3.29 -0.41
N GLU A 103 1.32 -4.26 0.36
CA GLU A 103 0.52 -3.99 1.56
C GLU A 103 1.34 -3.26 2.63
N ALA A 104 2.64 -3.56 2.77
CA ALA A 104 3.51 -2.85 3.70
C ALA A 104 3.62 -1.36 3.34
N LEU A 105 3.76 -1.04 2.05
CA LEU A 105 3.80 0.35 1.57
C LEU A 105 2.45 1.06 1.74
N ARG A 106 1.34 0.41 1.43
CA ARG A 106 -0.02 0.94 1.66
C ARG A 106 -0.25 1.26 3.13
N CYS A 107 0.18 0.36 4.01
CA CYS A 107 0.12 0.54 5.46
C CYS A 107 1.01 1.71 5.91
N ALA A 108 2.25 1.78 5.45
CA ALA A 108 3.19 2.86 5.77
C ALA A 108 2.65 4.25 5.38
N ILE A 109 2.10 4.39 4.16
CA ILE A 109 1.53 5.65 3.67
C ILE A 109 0.33 6.07 4.53
N THR A 110 -0.57 5.13 4.85
CA THR A 110 -1.79 5.41 5.63
C THR A 110 -1.51 5.65 7.11
N ILE A 111 -0.48 5.04 7.69
CA ILE A 111 0.01 5.36 9.04
C ILE A 111 0.35 6.86 9.15
N GLU A 112 0.91 7.46 8.11
CA GLU A 112 1.23 8.89 8.05
C GLU A 112 0.04 9.78 7.66
N GLY A 113 -1.14 9.19 7.44
CA GLY A 113 -2.41 9.92 7.24
C GLY A 113 -2.75 10.21 5.79
N TYR A 114 -1.98 9.69 4.84
CA TYR A 114 -2.19 9.93 3.41
C TYR A 114 -2.99 8.81 2.76
N PRO A 115 -3.81 9.10 1.74
CA PRO A 115 -4.27 8.08 0.81
C PRO A 115 -3.07 7.50 0.03
N TYR A 116 -3.14 6.24 -0.38
CA TYR A 116 -2.12 5.63 -1.22
C TYR A 116 -2.55 5.60 -2.69
N PRO A 117 -1.61 5.73 -3.64
CA PRO A 117 -1.92 5.63 -5.07
C PRO A 117 -2.11 4.18 -5.51
N TYR A 118 -2.46 3.99 -6.78
CA TYR A 118 -2.34 2.69 -7.44
C TYR A 118 -0.91 2.13 -7.42
N ASP A 119 -0.79 0.83 -7.64
CA ASP A 119 0.43 0.04 -7.45
C ASP A 119 1.69 0.61 -8.10
N LYS A 120 1.61 1.08 -9.35
CA LYS A 120 2.81 1.58 -10.06
C LYS A 120 3.43 2.84 -9.43
N TRP A 121 2.70 3.56 -8.56
CA TRP A 121 3.22 4.73 -7.84
C TRP A 121 3.47 4.48 -6.35
N LEU A 122 3.18 3.29 -5.82
CA LEU A 122 3.35 3.02 -4.38
C LEU A 122 4.77 3.31 -3.90
N VAL A 123 5.79 2.84 -4.62
CA VAL A 123 7.20 3.05 -4.24
C VAL A 123 7.59 4.53 -4.28
N PRO A 124 7.40 5.28 -5.38
CA PRO A 124 7.72 6.71 -5.42
C PRO A 124 7.00 7.54 -4.35
N ILE A 125 5.76 7.20 -3.99
CA ILE A 125 5.01 7.92 -2.96
C ILE A 125 5.48 7.52 -1.56
N ALA A 126 5.66 6.23 -1.28
CA ALA A 126 6.20 5.77 0.00
C ALA A 126 7.58 6.35 0.31
N GLN A 127 8.42 6.57 -0.71
CA GLN A 127 9.73 7.19 -0.54
C GLN A 127 9.66 8.63 0.02
N GLN A 128 8.54 9.32 -0.20
CA GLN A 128 8.33 10.67 0.31
C GLN A 128 7.93 10.65 1.79
N THR A 129 7.44 9.52 2.32
CA THR A 129 6.99 9.39 3.70
C THR A 129 8.10 8.80 4.60
N VAL A 130 8.06 9.09 5.91
CA VAL A 130 9.10 8.64 6.85
C VAL A 130 9.06 7.12 7.04
N VAL A 131 7.88 6.56 7.26
CA VAL A 131 7.65 5.12 7.47
C VAL A 131 7.87 4.36 6.18
N GLY A 132 7.43 4.92 5.04
CA GLY A 132 7.64 4.32 3.74
C GLY A 132 9.12 4.15 3.43
N ARG A 133 9.97 5.15 3.70
CA ARG A 133 11.44 5.00 3.56
C ARG A 133 12.01 3.85 4.38
N LYS A 134 11.59 3.69 5.65
CA LYS A 134 12.04 2.56 6.49
C LYS A 134 11.69 1.20 5.87
N ILE A 135 10.49 1.07 5.31
CA ILE A 135 10.07 -0.15 4.60
C ILE A 135 10.90 -0.37 3.32
N LEU A 136 11.14 0.68 2.54
CA LEU A 136 11.95 0.61 1.31
C LEU A 136 13.40 0.19 1.60
N GLU A 137 13.99 0.71 2.68
CA GLU A 137 15.35 0.35 3.11
C GLU A 137 15.44 -1.14 3.45
N CYS A 138 14.49 -1.67 4.23
CA CYS A 138 14.41 -3.10 4.54
C CYS A 138 14.15 -3.98 3.29
N ALA A 139 13.48 -3.44 2.28
CA ALA A 139 13.25 -4.15 1.02
C ALA A 139 14.49 -4.16 0.11
N GLY A 140 15.52 -3.33 0.37
CA GLY A 140 16.75 -3.29 -0.42
C GLY A 140 17.44 -4.65 -0.51
N ASP A 141 17.57 -5.33 0.63
CA ASP A 141 18.16 -6.68 0.72
C ASP A 141 17.35 -7.71 -0.08
N PHE A 142 16.02 -7.59 -0.08
CA PHE A 142 15.12 -8.40 -0.90
C PHE A 142 15.36 -8.21 -2.40
N TRP A 143 15.56 -6.97 -2.85
CA TRP A 143 15.83 -6.69 -4.26
C TRP A 143 17.19 -7.18 -4.74
N CYS A 144 18.17 -7.24 -3.84
CA CYS A 144 19.47 -7.87 -4.13
C CYS A 144 19.28 -9.40 -4.27
N TYR A 145 18.56 -10.01 -3.32
CA TYR A 145 18.28 -11.44 -3.31
C TYR A 145 17.52 -11.94 -4.56
N LEU A 146 16.55 -11.17 -5.06
CA LEU A 146 15.84 -11.51 -6.30
C LEU A 146 16.73 -11.45 -7.55
N ARG A 147 17.81 -10.66 -7.54
CA ARG A 147 18.70 -10.52 -8.70
C ARG A 147 19.74 -11.63 -8.82
N GLU A 148 20.06 -12.29 -7.71
CA GLU A 148 21.17 -13.25 -7.64
C GLU A 148 20.76 -14.69 -8.01
N ASP A 149 19.48 -14.97 -8.31
CA ASP A 149 18.91 -16.28 -8.72
C ASP A 149 19.16 -17.46 -7.74
N GLU A 150 19.93 -17.23 -6.67
CA GLU A 150 20.14 -18.14 -5.53
C GLU A 150 18.89 -18.23 -4.62
N SER A 151 17.86 -17.47 -4.94
CA SER A 151 16.77 -17.13 -4.02
C SER A 151 15.70 -18.21 -3.82
N PHE A 152 15.79 -19.28 -4.59
CA PHE A 152 14.77 -20.32 -4.70
C PHE A 152 15.22 -21.70 -4.23
N ALA A 153 16.46 -21.82 -3.74
CA ALA A 153 16.90 -23.04 -3.09
C ALA A 153 16.02 -23.29 -1.84
N PRO A 154 15.60 -24.54 -1.56
CA PRO A 154 14.95 -24.88 -0.31
C PRO A 154 15.83 -24.47 0.87
N MET A 155 15.31 -23.63 1.75
CA MET A 155 16.02 -23.12 2.93
C MET A 155 15.15 -23.30 4.16
N TYR A 156 15.79 -23.42 5.33
CA TYR A 156 15.08 -23.29 6.59
C TYR A 156 14.39 -21.92 6.64
N GLN A 157 13.15 -21.89 7.14
CA GLN A 157 12.29 -20.70 7.15
C GLN A 157 12.96 -19.51 7.86
N GLU A 158 13.79 -19.75 8.87
CA GLU A 158 14.49 -18.72 9.63
C GLU A 158 15.65 -18.07 8.87
N ASP A 159 16.28 -18.83 7.96
CA ASP A 159 17.36 -18.34 7.12
C ASP A 159 16.84 -17.63 5.87
N ASN A 160 15.57 -17.89 5.51
CA ASN A 160 14.94 -17.33 4.33
C ASN A 160 14.81 -15.80 4.42
N ASN A 161 15.35 -15.11 3.43
CA ASN A 161 15.38 -13.65 3.39
C ASN A 161 13.99 -13.00 3.30
N PHE A 162 12.98 -13.68 2.74
CA PHE A 162 11.61 -13.16 2.72
C PHE A 162 10.98 -13.16 4.12
N VAL A 163 11.27 -14.18 4.93
CA VAL A 163 10.80 -14.25 6.32
C VAL A 163 11.48 -13.18 7.18
N LYS A 164 12.78 -12.93 6.95
CA LYS A 164 13.49 -11.83 7.62
C LYS A 164 12.91 -10.47 7.25
N MET A 165 12.65 -10.24 5.95
CA MET A 165 12.02 -9.02 5.45
C MET A 165 10.62 -8.81 6.07
N GLU A 166 9.76 -9.83 6.09
CA GLU A 166 8.43 -9.76 6.71
C GLU A 166 8.52 -9.36 8.18
N LYS A 167 9.41 -10.00 8.95
CA LYS A 167 9.60 -9.71 10.37
C LYS A 167 10.00 -8.25 10.58
N GLN A 168 10.87 -7.73 9.73
CA GLN A 168 11.30 -6.33 9.78
C GLN A 168 10.16 -5.36 9.44
N PHE A 169 9.41 -5.62 8.37
CA PHE A 169 8.24 -4.79 8.02
C PHE A 169 7.24 -4.76 9.18
N ARG A 170 6.90 -5.92 9.72
CA ARG A 170 5.95 -6.02 10.84
C ARG A 170 6.45 -5.25 12.07
N LYS A 171 7.75 -5.36 12.40
CA LYS A 171 8.36 -4.62 13.50
C LYS A 171 8.19 -3.11 13.29
N ILE A 172 8.57 -2.59 12.12
CA ILE A 172 8.45 -1.16 11.79
C ILE A 172 6.99 -0.71 11.89
N LEU A 173 6.07 -1.43 11.25
CA LEU A 173 4.66 -1.03 11.25
C LEU A 173 4.06 -1.04 12.66
N LEU A 174 4.33 -2.06 13.47
CA LEU A 174 3.84 -2.14 14.86
C LEU A 174 4.39 -1.00 15.74
N GLU A 175 5.69 -0.70 15.60
CA GLU A 175 6.30 0.42 16.32
C GLU A 175 5.65 1.75 15.91
N GLU A 176 5.44 1.98 14.61
CA GLU A 176 4.84 3.21 14.09
C GLU A 176 3.36 3.37 14.43
N PHE A 177 2.60 2.26 14.49
CA PHE A 177 1.23 2.27 15.01
C PHE A 177 1.19 2.69 16.47
N ARG A 178 2.00 2.06 17.33
CA ARG A 178 2.05 2.35 18.77
C ARG A 178 2.53 3.76 19.07
N LEU A 179 3.51 4.26 18.32
CA LEU A 179 3.98 5.66 18.43
C LEU A 179 2.87 6.69 18.16
N ARG A 180 1.85 6.30 17.38
CA ARG A 180 0.67 7.14 17.08
C ARG A 180 -0.54 6.81 17.97
N GLY A 181 -0.34 6.03 19.03
CA GLY A 181 -1.40 5.65 19.97
C GLY A 181 -2.40 4.63 19.42
N ILE A 182 -2.04 3.91 18.35
CA ILE A 182 -2.88 2.85 17.78
C ILE A 182 -2.41 1.52 18.38
N ASP A 183 -3.20 0.97 19.29
CA ASP A 183 -2.95 -0.32 19.95
C ASP A 183 -4.21 -1.19 19.90
N GLU A 184 -4.59 -1.53 18.68
CA GLU A 184 -5.82 -2.26 18.39
C GLU A 184 -5.62 -3.78 18.41
N PRO A 185 -6.65 -4.57 18.77
CA PRO A 185 -6.54 -6.03 18.84
C PRO A 185 -6.09 -6.68 17.53
N TRP A 186 -6.49 -6.13 16.37
CA TRP A 186 -6.13 -6.65 15.06
C TRP A 186 -4.63 -6.55 14.73
N LEU A 187 -3.85 -5.75 15.48
CA LEU A 187 -2.39 -5.72 15.35
C LEU A 187 -1.74 -7.03 15.80
N ILE A 188 -2.33 -7.69 16.80
CA ILE A 188 -1.84 -8.91 17.43
C ILE A 188 -2.64 -10.12 16.95
N GLU A 189 -3.96 -10.05 17.10
CA GLU A 189 -4.92 -11.12 16.82
C GLU A 189 -5.52 -11.04 15.41
N TRP A 190 -4.73 -10.57 14.45
CA TRP A 190 -5.14 -10.31 13.05
C TRP A 190 -5.96 -11.45 12.41
N TRP A 191 -5.70 -12.71 12.75
CA TRP A 191 -6.39 -13.87 12.19
C TRP A 191 -7.89 -13.91 12.53
N LYS A 192 -8.31 -13.28 13.63
CA LYS A 192 -9.73 -13.17 14.00
C LYS A 192 -10.51 -12.20 13.11
N PHE A 193 -9.80 -11.39 12.32
CA PHE A 193 -10.34 -10.30 11.53
C PHE A 193 -10.20 -10.53 10.01
N MET A 194 -9.89 -11.75 9.57
CA MET A 194 -9.79 -12.08 8.14
C MET A 194 -11.15 -12.25 7.45
N GLU A 195 -12.23 -12.45 8.20
CA GLU A 195 -13.59 -12.71 7.69
C GLU A 195 -14.52 -11.47 7.81
N GLU A 196 -14.00 -10.34 8.29
CA GLU A 196 -14.71 -9.04 8.40
C GLU A 196 -14.38 -8.12 7.21
#